data_AF-A0A352XGP5-F1
#
_entry.id   AF-A0A352XGP5-F1
#
_cell.length_a   1.000
_cell.length_b   1.000
_cell.length_c   1.000
_cell.angle_alpha   90.00
_cell.angle_beta   90.00
_cell.angle_gamma   90.00
#
_symmetry.space_group_name_H-M   'P 1'
#
loop_
_entity.id
_entity.type
_entity.pdbx_description
1 polymer ?
#
loop_
_entity_poly.entity_id
_entity_poly.type
_entity_poly.pdbx_seq_one_letter_code
_entity_poly.pdbx_strand_id
1 'polypeptide(L)' 'MSLWILDTDHVSLFQQGHPLVRQRVNGVNPQEVAVTIVTVEEQLYGRLNQIRRANSREALISA' A
#
# COMPACT_ATOMS: atom_id res chain seq x y z
N MET A 1 -7.81 23.61 -2.72
CA MET A 1 -7.86 22.19 -3.14
C MET A 1 -6.46 21.78 -3.53
N SER A 2 -5.94 20.73 -2.89
CA SER A 2 -4.67 20.11 -3.24
C SER A 2 -4.90 18.62 -3.42
N LEU A 3 -4.49 18.06 -4.55
CA LEU A 3 -4.50 16.61 -4.76
C LEU A 3 -3.23 15.99 -4.16
N TRP A 4 -3.40 15.00 -3.29
CA TRP A 4 -2.32 14.26 -2.65
C TRP A 4 -2.09 12.96 -3.42
N ILE A 5 -0.92 12.83 -4.05
CA ILE A 5 -0.50 11.58 -4.69
C ILE A 5 0.38 10.82 -3.71
N LEU A 6 -0.07 9.64 -3.27
CA LEU A 6 0.73 8.79 -2.40
C LEU A 6 1.76 8.01 -3.22
N ASP A 7 3.00 7.99 -2.75
CA ASP A 7 4.05 7.11 -3.24
C ASP A 7 3.89 5.69 -2.65
N THR A 8 4.63 4.74 -3.19
CA THR A 8 4.51 3.31 -2.90
C THR A 8 4.86 2.95 -1.47
N ASP A 9 5.80 3.66 -0.86
CA ASP A 9 6.13 3.51 0.56
C ASP A 9 4.96 3.94 1.47
N HIS A 10 4.29 5.04 1.16
CA HIS A 10 3.14 5.55 1.91
C HIS A 10 1.93 4.61 1.78
N VAL A 11 1.69 4.06 0.59
CA VAL A 11 0.66 3.03 0.40
C VAL A 11 1.00 1.78 1.21
N SER A 12 2.26 1.34 1.20
CA SER A 12 2.72 0.18 1.96
C SER A 12 2.54 0.40 3.47
N LEU A 13 3.00 1.54 3.99
CA LEU A 13 2.88 1.93 5.40
C LEU A 13 1.42 2.05 5.83
N PHE A 14 0.56 2.60 4.96
CA PHE A 14 -0.87 2.69 5.23
C PHE A 14 -1.51 1.30 5.35
N GLN A 15 -1.21 0.38 4.42
CA GLN A 15 -1.72 -1.00 4.44
C GLN A 15 -1.19 -1.82 5.64
N GLN A 16 0.03 -1.53 6.10
CA GLN A 16 0.63 -2.11 7.30
C GLN A 16 0.11 -1.49 8.61
N GLY A 17 -0.72 -0.44 8.53
CA GLY A 17 -1.31 0.21 9.69
C GLY A 17 -0.36 1.14 10.44
N HIS A 18 0.68 1.68 9.79
CA HIS A 18 1.60 2.63 10.41
C HIS A 18 0.83 3.84 10.97
N PRO A 19 0.96 4.15 12.28
CA PRO A 19 0.00 5.00 12.99
C PRO A 19 -0.07 6.42 12.41
N LEU A 20 1.08 7.03 12.13
CA LEU A 20 1.15 8.39 11.60
C LEU A 20 0.59 8.51 10.18
N VAL A 21 0.87 7.53 9.32
CA VAL A 21 0.42 7.52 7.93
C VAL A 21 -1.09 7.29 7.90
N ARG A 22 -1.58 6.32 8.69
CA ARG A 22 -3.01 6.04 8.83
C ARG A 22 -3.79 7.26 9.33
N GLN A 23 -3.30 7.91 10.39
CA GLN A 23 -3.94 9.12 10.91
C GLN A 23 -4.01 10.22 9.85
N ARG A 24 -2.91 10.44 9.10
CA ARG A 24 -2.84 11.51 8.11
C ARG A 24 -3.73 11.24 6.90
N VAL A 25 -3.67 10.02 6.34
CA VAL A 25 -4.51 9.63 5.19
C VAL A 25 -5.99 9.69 5.55
N ASN A 26 -6.38 9.21 6.74
CA ASN A 26 -7.77 9.25 7.19
C ASN A 26 -8.27 10.66 7.54
N GLY A 27 -7.37 11.63 7.73
CA GLY A 27 -7.70 13.03 7.99
C GLY A 27 -7.91 13.87 6.72
N VAL A 28 -7.66 13.30 5.53
CA VAL A 28 -7.83 13.98 4.24
C VAL A 28 -9.12 13.49 3.58
N ASN A 29 -9.81 14.36 2.83
CA ASN A 29 -10.94 13.94 2.02
C ASN A 29 -10.48 12.85 1.03
N PRO A 30 -11.10 11.65 1.01
CA PRO A 30 -10.69 10.58 0.09
C PRO A 30 -10.70 10.98 -1.38
N GLN A 31 -11.52 11.96 -1.79
CA GLN A 31 -11.54 12.49 -3.17
C GLN A 31 -10.31 13.34 -3.51
N GLU A 32 -9.54 13.76 -2.51
CA GLU A 32 -8.28 14.50 -2.65
C GLU A 32 -7.05 13.60 -2.51
N VAL A 33 -7.23 12.27 -2.42
CA VAL A 33 -6.15 11.29 -2.32
C VAL A 33 -6.18 10.38 -3.53
N ALA A 34 -5.03 10.22 -4.20
CA ALA A 34 -4.86 9.31 -5.31
C ALA A 34 -3.50 8.61 -5.25
N VAL A 35 -3.31 7.62 -6.12
CA VAL A 35 -2.04 6.94 -6.36
C VAL A 35 -1.75 6.96 -7.85
N THR A 36 -0.48 6.84 -8.24
CA THR A 36 -0.14 6.65 -9.65
C THR A 36 -0.38 5.21 -10.08
N ILE A 37 -0.48 4.96 -11.39
CA ILE A 37 -0.52 3.58 -11.92
C ILE A 37 0.77 2.81 -11.65
N VAL A 38 1.91 3.51 -11.55
CA VAL A 38 3.21 2.92 -11.18
C VAL A 38 3.14 2.35 -9.77
N THR A 39 2.58 3.09 -8.82
CA THR A 39 2.36 2.61 -7.44
C THR A 39 1.45 1.38 -7.40
N VAL A 40 0.41 1.34 -8.23
CA VAL A 40 -0.46 0.14 -8.35
C VAL A 40 0.33 -1.06 -8.88
N GLU A 41 1.14 -0.87 -9.91
CA GLU A 41 2.00 -1.91 -10.49
C GLU A 41 2.99 -2.46 -9.45
N GLU A 42 3.68 -1.59 -8.72
CA GLU A 42 4.64 -1.99 -7.68
C GLU A 42 3.97 -2.76 -6.54
N GLN A 43 2.79 -2.32 -6.09
CA GLN A 43 2.01 -3.04 -5.07
C GLN A 43 1.59 -4.44 -5.55
N LEU A 44 1.14 -4.55 -6.80
CA LEU A 44 0.74 -5.83 -7.39
C LEU A 44 1.94 -6.79 -7.50
N TYR A 45 3.04 -6.36 -8.11
CA TYR A 45 4.23 -7.19 -8.25
C TYR A 45 4.87 -7.52 -6.90
N GLY A 46 4.83 -6.60 -5.94
CA GLY A 46 5.27 -6.85 -4.56
C GLY A 46 4.56 -8.06 -3.95
N ARG A 47 3.22 -8.10 -4.04
CA ARG A 47 2.39 -9.21 -3.54
C ARG A 47 2.64 -10.51 -4.31
N LEU A 48 2.67 -10.45 -5.64
CA LEU A 48 2.96 -11.63 -6.47
C LEU A 48 4.34 -12.23 -6.17
N ASN A 49 5.34 -11.38 -5.89
CA ASN A 49 6.67 -11.84 -5.51
C ASN A 49 6.69 -12.50 -4.13
N GLN A 50 5.92 -12.01 -3.16
CA GLN A 50 5.77 -12.69 -1.85
C GLN A 50 5.15 -14.08 -2.02
N ILE A 51 4.08 -14.19 -2.82
CA ILE A 51 3.43 -15.47 -3.13
C ILE A 51 4.43 -16.44 -3.77
N ARG A 52 5.22 -15.98 -4.76
CA ARG A 52 6.25 -16.82 -5.43
C ARG A 52 7.36 -17.31 -4.50
N ARG A 53 7.66 -16.56 -3.44
CA ARG A 53 8.72 -16.88 -2.48
C ARG A 53 8.22 -17.74 -1.31
N ALA A 54 6.91 -17.77 -1.07
CA ALA A 54 6.33 -18.55 0.01
C ALA A 54 6.59 -20.05 -0.21
N ASN A 55 7.26 -20.68 0.76
CA ASN A 55 7.66 -22.09 0.73
C ASN A 55 6.90 -22.94 1.76
N SER A 56 5.92 -22.36 2.45
CA SER A 56 5.04 -23.03 3.40
C SER A 56 3.61 -22.49 3.29
N ARG A 57 2.64 -23.24 3.84
CA ARG A 57 1.24 -22.79 3.88
C ARG A 57 1.09 -21.55 4.76
N GLU A 58 1.82 -21.50 5.86
CA GLU A 58 1.81 -20.38 6.79
C GLU A 58 2.32 -19.12 6.09
N ALA A 59 3.40 -19.23 5.31
CA ALA A 59 3.94 -18.12 4.53
C ALA A 59 2.96 -17.62 3.46
N LEU A 60 2.22 -18.53 2.80
CA LEU A 60 1.18 -18.18 1.82
C LEU A 60 -0.01 -17.46 2.45
N ILE A 61 -0.43 -17.85 3.66
CA ILE A 61 -1.56 -17.20 4.37
C ILE A 61 -1.21 -15.78 4.79
N SER A 62 0.07 -15.51 5.07
CA SER A 62 0.56 -14.19 5.46
C SER A 62 0.99 -13.28 4.28
N ALA A 63 0.99 -13.80 3.05
CA ALA A 63 1.50 -13.12 1.86
C ALA A 63 0.52 -12.09 1.24
#